data_AF-A0A1V2L629-F1
#
_entry.id   AF-A0A1V2L629-F1
#
_cell.length_a   1.000
_cell.length_b   1.000
_cell.length_c   1.000
_cell.angle_alpha   90.00
_cell.angle_beta   90.00
_cell.angle_gamma   90.00
#
_symmetry.space_group_name_H-M   'P 1'
#
loop_
_entity.id
_entity.type
_entity.pdbx_description
1 polymer ?
#
loop_
_entity_poly.entity_id
_entity_poly.type
_entity_poly.pdbx_seq_one_letter_code
_entity_poly.pdbx_strand_id
1 'polypeptide(L)'
;MRQQQSALKCSLPKEVVLTNDQDTTKYLNSFKDVFDYTQESSIIEHNELERAVTCLVLEPRKLSESTFKKILLLKPPSFMLAPLLAAFQKRDTNHAISKDTGMVALRHSLWEADIKNAVKIVDLTSASQQYFEMMKTKRNKTLLKSFVGLCGSVGAIDIILRIFELSPTIGVYGMVLTYIGNLSFFGYLAFGGKMAGKVSHIQWDPSVGANTRFIRADELLMFSKIAEADIHLSNNDGFVSEGLREELEKRDMEPLHPKSDLLLQEYWQSGGDNFEWVEPDQDPADILWKKHIENKKPNLLKGDIKWTDKLITGVEKPATAEHA
;
A
#
# COMPACT_ATOMS: atom_id res chain seq x y z
N MET A 1 53.49 -9.28 2.71
CA MET A 1 52.67 -10.49 2.80
C MET A 1 51.46 -10.30 1.91
N ARG A 2 51.36 -11.05 0.81
CA ARG A 2 50.25 -10.96 -0.17
C ARG A 2 49.05 -11.71 0.42
N GLN A 3 48.00 -10.98 0.80
CA GLN A 3 46.71 -11.60 1.13
C GLN A 3 46.11 -12.17 -0.16
N GLN A 4 45.95 -13.50 -0.18
CA GLN A 4 45.19 -14.22 -1.19
C GLN A 4 43.73 -13.79 -1.10
N GLN A 5 43.29 -12.92 -2.00
CA GLN A 5 41.88 -12.83 -2.37
C GLN A 5 41.55 -14.11 -3.15
N SER A 6 41.12 -15.16 -2.45
CA SER A 6 40.46 -16.29 -3.10
C SER A 6 39.10 -15.78 -3.59
N ALA A 7 39.06 -15.39 -4.86
CA ALA A 7 37.81 -15.26 -5.57
C ALA A 7 37.14 -16.64 -5.60
N LEU A 8 36.24 -16.89 -4.64
CA LEU A 8 35.23 -17.94 -4.76
C LEU A 8 34.41 -17.60 -6.01
N LYS A 9 34.85 -18.13 -7.15
CA LYS A 9 34.05 -18.17 -8.37
C LYS A 9 32.79 -18.93 -8.01
N CYS A 10 31.66 -18.24 -7.97
CA CYS A 10 30.33 -18.83 -7.89
C CYS A 10 30.12 -19.61 -9.21
N SER A 11 30.76 -20.78 -9.32
CA SER A 11 30.61 -21.68 -10.45
C SER A 11 29.25 -22.32 -10.32
N LEU A 12 28.31 -21.91 -11.17
CA LEU A 12 26.94 -22.44 -11.22
C LEU A 12 26.97 -23.98 -11.18
N PRO A 13 26.51 -24.63 -10.09
CA PRO A 13 26.43 -26.07 -10.03
C PRO A 13 25.32 -26.61 -10.94
N LYS A 14 25.42 -27.89 -11.26
CA LYS A 14 24.49 -28.62 -12.15
C LYS A 14 23.07 -28.65 -11.56
N GLU A 15 22.10 -28.65 -12.48
CA GLU A 15 20.65 -28.67 -12.30
C GLU A 15 20.13 -29.30 -10.99
N VAL A 16 19.68 -28.44 -10.06
CA VAL A 16 18.66 -28.80 -9.07
C VAL A 16 17.40 -28.05 -9.45
N VAL A 17 16.43 -28.75 -10.03
CA VAL A 17 15.06 -28.24 -10.20
C VAL A 17 14.30 -28.66 -8.95
N LEU A 18 13.89 -27.70 -8.13
CA LEU A 18 13.08 -27.95 -6.94
C LEU A 18 11.66 -28.33 -7.39
N THR A 19 11.42 -29.62 -7.68
CA THR A 19 10.09 -30.14 -8.06
C THR A 19 9.34 -30.79 -6.91
N ASN A 20 10.03 -31.16 -5.82
CA ASN A 20 9.44 -31.85 -4.66
C ASN A 20 9.35 -30.95 -3.42
N ASP A 21 8.30 -31.13 -2.61
CA ASP A 21 8.09 -30.42 -1.35
C ASP A 21 9.21 -30.68 -0.31
N GLN A 22 9.80 -31.89 -0.33
CA GLN A 22 10.93 -32.24 0.54
C GLN A 22 12.21 -31.46 0.18
N ASP A 23 12.48 -31.27 -1.11
CA ASP A 23 13.64 -30.49 -1.58
C ASP A 23 13.47 -29.01 -1.25
N THR A 24 12.23 -28.51 -1.33
CA THR A 24 11.88 -27.13 -0.94
C THR A 24 12.09 -26.90 0.55
N THR A 25 11.73 -27.87 1.40
CA THR A 25 11.92 -27.76 2.86
C THR A 25 13.39 -27.80 3.24
N LYS A 26 14.18 -28.70 2.62
CA LYS A 26 15.62 -28.75 2.84
C LYS A 26 16.31 -27.45 2.42
N TYR A 27 15.91 -26.88 1.28
CA TYR A 27 16.40 -25.60 0.79
C TYR A 27 16.04 -24.45 1.73
N LEU A 28 14.81 -24.39 2.23
CA LEU A 28 14.39 -23.38 3.22
C LEU A 28 15.16 -23.50 4.53
N ASN A 29 15.45 -24.73 4.99
CA ASN A 29 16.27 -24.94 6.18
C ASN A 29 17.69 -24.41 5.98
N SER A 30 18.28 -24.53 4.78
CA SER A 30 19.60 -23.93 4.50
C SER A 30 19.59 -22.40 4.64
N PHE A 31 18.51 -21.71 4.25
CA PHE A 31 18.38 -20.27 4.51
C PHE A 31 18.20 -19.98 5.99
N LYS A 32 17.41 -20.80 6.68
CA LYS A 32 17.19 -20.64 8.12
C LYS A 32 18.50 -20.75 8.89
N ASP A 33 19.32 -21.77 8.59
CA ASP A 33 20.62 -21.97 9.24
C ASP A 33 21.54 -20.76 9.00
N VAL A 34 21.52 -20.18 7.80
CA VAL A 34 22.29 -18.97 7.49
C VAL A 34 21.74 -17.75 8.23
N PHE A 35 20.43 -17.59 8.34
CA PHE A 35 19.80 -16.48 9.06
C PHE A 35 19.94 -16.58 10.58
N ASP A 36 19.95 -17.80 11.11
CA ASP A 36 20.20 -18.04 12.54
C ASP A 36 21.69 -17.72 12.85
N TYR A 37 22.62 -18.12 11.98
CA TYR A 37 24.04 -17.78 12.11
C TYR A 37 24.29 -16.26 12.02
N THR A 38 23.57 -15.54 11.16
CA THR A 38 23.79 -14.10 10.98
C THR A 38 23.41 -13.28 12.21
N GLN A 39 22.47 -13.75 13.03
CA GLN A 39 22.12 -13.09 14.29
C GLN A 39 23.25 -13.12 15.32
N GLU A 40 24.12 -14.12 15.24
CA GLU A 40 25.24 -14.31 16.18
C GLU A 40 26.58 -13.78 15.65
N SER A 41 26.63 -13.42 14.35
CA SER A 41 27.86 -13.08 13.64
C SER A 41 28.30 -11.61 13.80
N SER A 42 29.59 -11.34 13.54
CA SER A 42 30.17 -10.00 13.56
C SER A 42 29.95 -9.24 12.25
N ILE A 43 30.02 -7.89 12.28
CA ILE A 43 29.81 -7.01 11.11
C ILE A 43 30.71 -7.36 9.92
N ILE A 44 31.92 -7.89 10.16
CA ILE A 44 32.87 -8.26 9.10
C ILE A 44 32.38 -9.48 8.31
N GLU A 45 31.70 -10.41 8.96
CA GLU A 45 31.14 -11.62 8.36
C GLU A 45 29.87 -11.35 7.54
N HIS A 46 29.21 -10.20 7.77
CA HIS A 46 27.98 -9.84 7.05
C HIS A 46 28.17 -9.78 5.54
N ASN A 47 29.32 -9.30 5.04
CA ASN A 47 29.62 -9.23 3.61
C ASN A 47 29.80 -10.62 2.99
N GLU A 48 30.36 -11.57 3.74
CA GLU A 48 30.54 -12.95 3.26
C GLU A 48 29.21 -13.70 3.27
N LEU A 49 28.40 -13.47 4.30
CA LEU A 49 27.06 -14.03 4.41
C LEU A 49 26.12 -13.50 3.33
N GLU A 50 26.19 -12.19 3.03
CA GLU A 50 25.45 -11.59 1.90
C GLU A 50 25.80 -12.29 0.57
N ARG A 51 27.09 -12.55 0.33
CA ARG A 51 27.56 -13.27 -0.86
C ARG A 51 27.07 -14.71 -0.89
N ALA A 52 27.14 -15.41 0.24
CA ALA A 52 26.67 -16.79 0.35
C ALA A 52 25.17 -16.89 0.05
N VAL A 53 24.36 -16.02 0.65
CA VAL A 53 22.92 -15.91 0.43
C VAL A 53 22.60 -15.57 -1.03
N THR A 54 23.36 -14.64 -1.63
CA THR A 54 23.21 -14.28 -3.05
C THR A 54 23.50 -15.48 -3.96
N CYS A 55 24.58 -16.23 -3.69
CA CYS A 55 24.89 -17.44 -4.44
C CYS A 55 23.78 -18.50 -4.26
N LEU A 56 23.26 -18.72 -3.05
CA LEU A 56 22.17 -19.66 -2.79
C LEU A 56 20.89 -19.33 -3.59
N VAL A 57 20.58 -18.06 -3.80
CA VAL A 57 19.44 -17.63 -4.64
C VAL A 57 19.72 -17.84 -6.13
N LEU A 58 20.98 -17.70 -6.56
CA LEU A 58 21.40 -17.90 -7.95
C LEU A 58 21.61 -19.38 -8.33
N GLU A 59 21.80 -20.26 -7.35
CA GLU A 59 22.09 -21.70 -7.55
C GLU A 59 20.96 -22.51 -8.22
N PRO A 60 19.67 -22.44 -7.79
CA PRO A 60 18.62 -23.22 -8.43
C PRO A 60 18.34 -22.69 -9.85
N ARG A 61 17.95 -23.56 -10.81
CA ARG A 61 17.51 -23.08 -12.15
C ARG A 61 16.09 -22.52 -12.16
N LYS A 62 15.16 -23.06 -11.36
CA LYS A 62 13.77 -22.52 -11.21
C LYS A 62 13.40 -22.34 -9.74
N LEU A 63 13.09 -21.11 -9.32
CA LEU A 63 12.67 -20.73 -7.98
C LEU A 63 11.40 -19.94 -8.18
N SER A 64 10.29 -20.53 -7.74
CA SER A 64 9.01 -19.85 -7.82
C SER A 64 9.00 -18.65 -6.87
N GLU A 65 8.25 -17.63 -7.26
CA GLU A 65 7.99 -16.48 -6.39
C GLU A 65 7.36 -16.92 -5.05
N SER A 66 6.55 -17.97 -5.05
CA SER A 66 5.96 -18.54 -3.83
C SER A 66 7.01 -19.07 -2.85
N THR A 67 8.07 -19.72 -3.35
CA THR A 67 9.18 -20.22 -2.52
C THR A 67 10.05 -19.06 -2.07
N PHE A 68 10.30 -18.08 -2.93
CA PHE A 68 11.02 -16.86 -2.55
C PHE A 68 10.28 -16.07 -1.46
N LYS A 69 8.96 -15.97 -1.54
CA LYS A 69 8.12 -15.40 -0.49
C LYS A 69 8.26 -16.16 0.83
N LYS A 70 8.33 -17.51 0.80
CA LYS A 70 8.60 -18.31 2.00
C LYS A 70 9.97 -18.00 2.60
N ILE A 71 11.01 -17.77 1.79
CA ILE A 71 12.34 -17.34 2.27
C ILE A 71 12.24 -15.99 2.98
N LEU A 72 11.55 -14.99 2.40
CA LEU A 72 11.36 -13.70 3.05
C LEU A 72 10.56 -13.78 4.36
N LEU A 73 9.64 -14.75 4.47
CA LEU A 73 8.89 -15.01 5.70
C LEU A 73 9.74 -15.61 6.83
N LEU A 74 10.94 -16.12 6.53
CA LEU A 74 11.90 -16.55 7.55
C LEU A 74 12.56 -15.38 8.30
N LYS A 75 12.19 -14.13 7.98
CA LYS A 75 12.69 -12.90 8.64
C LYS A 75 14.21 -12.75 8.52
N PRO A 76 14.76 -12.68 7.29
CA PRO A 76 16.17 -12.38 7.11
C PRO A 76 16.49 -10.97 7.67
N PRO A 77 17.69 -10.74 8.23
CA PRO A 77 18.10 -9.42 8.67
C PRO A 77 17.91 -8.35 7.59
N SER A 78 17.56 -7.11 7.97
CA SER A 78 17.26 -6.03 7.01
C SER A 78 18.33 -5.88 5.93
N PHE A 79 19.61 -5.83 6.30
CA PHE A 79 20.73 -5.63 5.37
C PHE A 79 20.80 -6.68 4.24
N MET A 80 20.21 -7.87 4.43
CA MET A 80 20.19 -8.94 3.42
C MET A 80 19.02 -8.85 2.44
N LEU A 81 17.98 -8.09 2.77
CA LEU A 81 16.74 -8.04 1.97
C LEU A 81 16.97 -7.47 0.56
N ALA A 82 17.65 -6.32 0.44
CA ALA A 82 17.91 -5.73 -0.86
C ALA A 82 18.85 -6.61 -1.73
N PRO A 83 19.95 -7.17 -1.21
CA PRO A 83 20.76 -8.15 -1.96
C PRO A 83 19.97 -9.38 -2.42
N LEU A 84 19.12 -9.94 -1.54
CA LEU A 84 18.23 -11.07 -1.87
C LEU A 84 17.29 -10.75 -3.04
N LEU A 85 16.63 -9.59 -2.98
CA LEU A 85 15.72 -9.14 -4.03
C LEU A 85 16.46 -8.87 -5.35
N ALA A 86 17.63 -8.23 -5.28
CA ALA A 86 18.46 -7.97 -6.44
C ALA A 86 18.96 -9.28 -7.08
N ALA A 87 19.31 -10.28 -6.28
CA ALA A 87 19.71 -11.61 -6.75
C ALA A 87 18.54 -12.32 -7.45
N PHE A 88 17.35 -12.27 -6.86
CA PHE A 88 16.14 -12.84 -7.44
C PHE A 88 15.78 -12.16 -8.78
N GLN A 89 15.87 -10.84 -8.84
CA GLN A 89 15.56 -10.06 -10.04
C GLN A 89 16.57 -10.26 -11.18
N LYS A 90 17.86 -10.36 -10.85
CA LYS A 90 18.92 -10.67 -11.83
C LYS A 90 18.72 -12.03 -12.47
N ARG A 91 18.16 -12.96 -11.71
CA ARG A 91 17.92 -14.33 -12.14
C ARG A 91 16.75 -14.45 -13.10
N ASP A 92 15.61 -13.82 -12.77
CA ASP A 92 14.41 -13.85 -13.60
C ASP A 92 14.16 -12.48 -14.21
N THR A 93 14.75 -12.23 -15.37
CA THR A 93 14.62 -10.93 -16.05
C THR A 93 13.21 -10.66 -16.57
N ASN A 94 12.36 -11.69 -16.66
CA ASN A 94 11.04 -11.61 -17.29
C ASN A 94 9.90 -11.64 -16.27
N HIS A 95 10.15 -12.02 -15.02
CA HIS A 95 9.13 -12.08 -13.97
C HIS A 95 9.34 -10.96 -12.95
N ALA A 96 8.43 -10.00 -12.95
CA ALA A 96 8.43 -8.94 -11.94
C ALA A 96 7.99 -9.48 -10.58
N ILE A 97 8.65 -9.00 -9.51
CA ILE A 97 8.26 -9.33 -8.14
C ILE A 97 6.89 -8.72 -7.86
N SER A 98 5.93 -9.53 -7.40
CA SER A 98 4.62 -8.99 -7.05
C SER A 98 4.70 -8.07 -5.84
N LYS A 99 3.78 -7.10 -5.79
CA LYS A 99 3.59 -6.20 -4.66
C LYS A 99 3.54 -6.95 -3.32
N ASP A 100 2.79 -8.06 -3.28
CA ASP A 100 2.59 -8.81 -2.04
C ASP A 100 3.89 -9.42 -1.51
N THR A 101 4.78 -9.86 -2.40
CA THR A 101 6.10 -10.37 -2.04
C THR A 101 7.03 -9.24 -1.59
N GLY A 102 7.07 -8.14 -2.34
CA GLY A 102 7.86 -6.95 -1.99
C GLY A 102 7.44 -6.32 -0.65
N MET A 103 6.14 -6.30 -0.36
CA MET A 103 5.61 -5.79 0.92
C MET A 103 6.08 -6.58 2.13
N VAL A 104 6.37 -7.89 2.00
CA VAL A 104 6.90 -8.68 3.11
C VAL A 104 8.29 -8.19 3.49
N ALA A 105 9.17 -8.02 2.51
CA ALA A 105 10.50 -7.46 2.72
C ALA A 105 10.43 -6.03 3.26
N LEU A 106 9.55 -5.19 2.68
CA LEU A 106 9.38 -3.82 3.13
C LEU A 106 8.96 -3.74 4.61
N ARG A 107 7.94 -4.50 5.01
CA ARG A 107 7.49 -4.54 6.41
C ARG A 107 8.60 -4.94 7.37
N HIS A 108 9.46 -5.87 6.96
CA HIS A 108 10.58 -6.30 7.78
C HIS A 108 11.62 -5.17 7.95
N SER A 109 11.99 -4.50 6.87
CA SER A 109 12.92 -3.35 6.94
C SER A 109 12.36 -2.20 7.78
N LEU A 110 11.05 -1.95 7.69
CA LEU A 110 10.37 -0.93 8.50
C LEU A 110 10.30 -1.32 9.98
N TRP A 111 10.13 -2.61 10.29
CA TRP A 111 10.15 -3.10 11.68
C TRP A 111 11.52 -2.90 12.34
N GLU A 112 12.61 -3.06 11.58
CA GLU A 112 13.98 -2.79 12.04
C GLU A 112 14.39 -1.31 11.96
N ALA A 113 13.46 -0.41 11.61
CA ALA A 113 13.71 1.02 11.44
C ALA A 113 14.80 1.37 10.39
N ASP A 114 15.10 0.47 9.43
CA ASP A 114 16.02 0.75 8.34
C ASP A 114 15.28 1.33 7.12
N ILE A 115 15.11 2.65 7.15
CA ILE A 115 14.45 3.43 6.09
C ILE A 115 15.25 3.41 4.79
N LYS A 116 16.59 3.44 4.85
CA LYS A 116 17.44 3.48 3.65
C LYS A 116 17.31 2.18 2.85
N ASN A 117 17.30 1.05 3.54
CA ASN A 117 17.10 -0.23 2.89
C ASN A 117 15.64 -0.43 2.43
N ALA A 118 14.66 0.12 3.15
CA ALA A 118 13.27 0.14 2.73
C ALA A 118 13.10 0.83 1.36
N VAL A 119 13.75 1.97 1.14
CA VAL A 119 13.75 2.65 -0.16
C VAL A 119 14.35 1.76 -1.26
N LYS A 120 15.49 1.11 -1.00
CA LYS A 120 16.11 0.18 -1.96
C LYS A 120 15.21 -1.01 -2.29
N ILE A 121 14.46 -1.54 -1.32
CA ILE A 121 13.50 -2.62 -1.54
C ILE A 121 12.41 -2.17 -2.51
N VAL A 122 11.93 -0.93 -2.40
CA VAL A 122 10.95 -0.37 -3.33
C VAL A 122 11.53 -0.26 -4.74
N ASP A 123 12.76 0.25 -4.87
CA ASP A 123 13.49 0.35 -6.15
C ASP A 123 13.64 -1.00 -6.86
N LEU A 124 13.89 -2.07 -6.11
CA LEU A 124 14.03 -3.43 -6.63
C LEU A 124 12.69 -4.14 -6.89
N THR A 125 11.58 -3.62 -6.37
CA THR A 125 10.25 -4.26 -6.48
C THR A 125 9.30 -3.42 -7.33
N SER A 126 8.47 -2.58 -6.70
CA SER A 126 7.39 -1.84 -7.36
C SER A 126 7.88 -0.70 -8.24
N ALA A 127 9.07 -0.15 -7.98
CA ALA A 127 9.71 0.87 -8.83
C ALA A 127 10.67 0.29 -9.88
N SER A 128 10.70 -1.03 -10.05
CA SER A 128 11.53 -1.66 -11.07
C SER A 128 10.94 -1.55 -12.48
N GLN A 129 11.81 -1.47 -13.49
CA GLN A 129 11.39 -1.36 -14.89
C GLN A 129 10.52 -2.56 -15.34
N GLN A 130 10.87 -3.76 -14.89
CA GLN A 130 10.11 -4.98 -15.17
C GLN A 130 8.69 -4.91 -14.59
N TYR A 131 8.54 -4.36 -13.38
CA TYR A 131 7.24 -4.15 -12.76
C TYR A 131 6.39 -3.16 -13.57
N PHE A 132 7.00 -2.06 -14.05
CA PHE A 132 6.31 -1.10 -14.90
C PHE A 132 5.85 -1.72 -16.23
N GLU A 133 6.64 -2.58 -16.84
CA GLU A 133 6.26 -3.30 -18.07
C GLU A 133 5.11 -4.29 -17.83
N MET A 134 5.16 -5.02 -16.71
CA MET A 134 4.06 -5.88 -16.27
C MET A 134 2.77 -5.05 -16.08
N MET A 135 2.87 -3.91 -15.40
CA MET A 135 1.72 -3.02 -15.14
C MET A 135 1.18 -2.37 -16.42
N LYS A 136 2.06 -1.95 -17.35
CA LYS A 136 1.66 -1.47 -18.70
C LYS A 136 0.90 -2.57 -19.46
N THR A 137 1.38 -3.80 -19.42
CA THR A 137 0.73 -4.94 -20.06
C THR A 137 -0.63 -5.24 -19.43
N LYS A 138 -0.72 -5.23 -18.09
CA LYS A 138 -1.98 -5.41 -17.35
C LYS A 138 -2.99 -4.33 -17.71
N ARG A 139 -2.56 -3.06 -17.74
CA ARG A 139 -3.38 -1.93 -18.17
C ARG A 139 -3.89 -2.11 -19.59
N ASN A 140 -3.00 -2.42 -20.55
CA ASN A 140 -3.40 -2.60 -21.95
C ASN A 140 -4.39 -3.76 -22.13
N LYS A 141 -4.21 -4.87 -21.39
CA LYS A 141 -5.18 -5.97 -21.34
C LYS A 141 -6.52 -5.53 -20.77
N THR A 142 -6.54 -4.73 -19.70
CA THR A 142 -7.78 -4.18 -19.12
C THR A 142 -8.47 -3.21 -20.07
N LEU A 143 -7.72 -2.35 -20.75
CA LEU A 143 -8.26 -1.43 -21.77
C LEU A 143 -8.85 -2.21 -22.94
N LEU A 144 -8.15 -3.23 -23.43
CA LEU A 144 -8.66 -4.10 -24.49
C LEU A 144 -9.94 -4.83 -24.07
N LYS A 145 -9.98 -5.39 -22.86
CA LYS A 145 -11.20 -6.02 -22.30
C LYS A 145 -12.35 -5.02 -22.19
N SER A 146 -12.05 -3.80 -21.75
CA SER A 146 -13.04 -2.73 -21.66
C SER A 146 -13.58 -2.37 -23.03
N PHE A 147 -12.71 -2.22 -24.03
CA PHE A 147 -13.09 -1.95 -25.42
C PHE A 147 -13.95 -3.08 -26.02
N VAL A 148 -13.56 -4.34 -25.82
CA VAL A 148 -14.37 -5.49 -26.24
C VAL A 148 -15.73 -5.50 -25.54
N GLY A 149 -15.77 -5.16 -24.26
CA GLY A 149 -17.02 -4.99 -23.51
C GLY A 149 -17.91 -3.88 -24.06
N LEU A 150 -17.34 -2.74 -24.45
CA LEU A 150 -18.05 -1.64 -25.11
C LEU A 150 -18.67 -2.10 -26.43
N CYS A 151 -17.90 -2.74 -27.30
CA CYS A 151 -18.42 -3.30 -28.56
C CYS A 151 -19.52 -4.34 -28.31
N GLY A 152 -19.36 -5.21 -27.30
CA GLY A 152 -20.37 -6.18 -26.89
C GLY A 152 -21.68 -5.53 -26.44
N SER A 153 -21.59 -4.41 -25.71
CA SER A 153 -22.79 -3.67 -25.26
C SER A 153 -23.59 -3.08 -26.42
N VAL A 154 -22.91 -2.61 -27.49
CA VAL A 154 -23.57 -2.16 -28.72
C VAL A 154 -24.30 -3.31 -29.41
N GLY A 155 -23.68 -4.49 -29.48
CA GLY A 155 -24.33 -5.69 -30.02
C GLY A 155 -25.54 -6.14 -29.20
N ALA A 156 -25.47 -6.07 -27.86
CA ALA A 156 -26.61 -6.36 -27.00
C ALA A 156 -27.78 -5.40 -27.25
N ILE A 157 -27.50 -4.11 -27.45
CA ILE A 157 -28.50 -3.10 -27.78
C ILE A 157 -29.10 -3.35 -29.17
N ASP A 158 -28.31 -3.76 -30.16
CA ASP A 158 -28.83 -4.17 -31.47
C ASP A 158 -29.84 -5.32 -31.35
N ILE A 159 -29.51 -6.35 -30.56
CA ILE A 159 -30.40 -7.48 -30.30
C ILE A 159 -31.71 -7.01 -29.65
N ILE A 160 -31.62 -6.14 -28.64
CA ILE A 160 -32.81 -5.60 -27.96
C ILE A 160 -33.68 -4.80 -28.94
N LEU A 161 -33.10 -3.92 -29.75
CA LEU A 161 -33.85 -3.12 -30.72
C LEU A 161 -34.58 -3.99 -31.74
N ARG A 162 -33.93 -5.08 -32.21
CA ARG A 162 -34.54 -6.05 -33.12
C ARG A 162 -35.69 -6.82 -32.48
N ILE A 163 -35.58 -7.20 -31.20
CA ILE A 163 -36.66 -7.87 -30.45
C ILE A 163 -37.90 -6.98 -30.36
N PHE A 164 -37.73 -5.66 -30.23
CA PHE A 164 -38.81 -4.68 -30.16
C PHE A 164 -39.24 -4.12 -31.52
N GLU A 165 -38.76 -4.69 -32.64
CA GLU A 165 -39.04 -4.24 -34.00
C GLU A 165 -38.72 -2.76 -34.26
N LEU A 166 -37.86 -2.17 -33.43
CA LEU A 166 -37.40 -0.80 -33.59
C LEU A 166 -36.31 -0.78 -34.66
N SER A 167 -36.49 0.03 -35.70
CA SER A 167 -35.48 0.19 -36.75
C SER A 167 -34.21 0.78 -36.13
N PRO A 168 -33.09 0.04 -36.10
CA PRO A 168 -31.85 0.57 -35.56
C PRO A 168 -31.34 1.67 -36.49
N THR A 169 -31.45 2.93 -36.04
CA THR A 169 -30.85 4.05 -36.75
C THR A 169 -29.40 4.21 -36.28
N ILE A 170 -28.53 4.64 -37.20
CA ILE A 170 -27.13 4.99 -36.88
C ILE A 170 -27.06 6.01 -35.72
N GLY A 171 -28.08 6.87 -35.60
CA GLY A 171 -28.23 7.82 -34.49
C GLY A 171 -28.35 7.15 -33.12
N VAL A 172 -29.08 6.03 -32.99
CA VAL A 172 -29.25 5.33 -31.70
C VAL A 172 -27.93 4.71 -31.24
N TYR A 173 -27.19 4.06 -32.14
CA TYR A 173 -25.84 3.56 -31.79
C TYR A 173 -24.88 4.69 -31.45
N GLY A 174 -24.96 5.81 -32.17
CA GLY A 174 -24.18 7.02 -31.88
C GLY A 174 -24.46 7.56 -30.48
N MET A 175 -25.73 7.67 -30.08
CA MET A 175 -26.15 8.12 -28.75
C MET A 175 -25.67 7.19 -27.64
N VAL A 176 -25.81 5.89 -27.82
CA VAL A 176 -25.34 4.88 -26.86
C VAL A 176 -23.82 4.95 -26.70
N LEU A 177 -23.07 4.98 -27.81
CA LEU A 177 -21.62 5.07 -27.79
C LEU A 177 -21.13 6.36 -27.14
N THR A 178 -21.77 7.50 -27.42
CA THR A 178 -21.41 8.77 -26.76
C THR A 178 -21.76 8.74 -25.27
N TYR A 179 -22.89 8.16 -24.87
CA TYR A 179 -23.25 8.05 -23.45
C TYR A 179 -22.27 7.16 -22.69
N ILE A 180 -21.97 5.97 -23.21
CA ILE A 180 -21.04 5.06 -22.56
C ILE A 180 -19.61 5.62 -22.61
N GLY A 181 -19.23 6.27 -23.71
CA GLY A 181 -17.94 6.95 -23.84
C GLY A 181 -17.77 8.06 -22.80
N ASN A 182 -18.77 8.93 -22.63
CA ASN A 182 -18.78 9.97 -21.60
C ASN A 182 -18.73 9.36 -20.20
N LEU A 183 -19.55 8.35 -19.90
CA LEU A 183 -19.55 7.68 -18.60
C LEU A 183 -18.19 7.04 -18.30
N SER A 184 -17.57 6.42 -19.31
CA SER A 184 -16.24 5.80 -19.18
C SER A 184 -15.16 6.86 -18.95
N PHE A 185 -15.23 8.00 -19.63
CA PHE A 185 -14.31 9.12 -19.47
C PHE A 185 -14.43 9.76 -18.07
N PHE A 186 -15.64 10.08 -17.62
CA PHE A 186 -15.87 10.62 -16.29
C PHE A 186 -15.56 9.61 -15.19
N GLY A 187 -15.86 8.33 -15.41
CA GLY A 187 -15.46 7.25 -14.53
C GLY A 187 -13.94 7.16 -14.42
N TYR A 188 -13.22 7.21 -15.55
CA TYR A 188 -11.77 7.21 -15.55
C TYR A 188 -11.18 8.41 -14.78
N LEU A 189 -11.73 9.61 -14.94
CA LEU A 189 -11.28 10.79 -14.18
C LEU A 189 -11.61 10.67 -12.68
N ALA A 190 -12.84 10.29 -12.34
CA ALA A 190 -13.30 10.21 -10.95
C ALA A 190 -12.59 9.12 -10.13
N PHE A 191 -12.21 8.02 -10.79
CA PHE A 191 -11.51 6.90 -10.15
C PHE A 191 -10.00 6.90 -10.38
N GLY A 192 -9.50 7.57 -11.41
CA GLY A 192 -8.06 7.62 -11.75
C GLY A 192 -7.20 8.16 -10.61
N GLY A 193 -7.71 9.12 -9.83
CA GLY A 193 -7.04 9.61 -8.62
C GLY A 193 -7.16 8.69 -7.40
N LYS A 194 -8.18 7.84 -7.33
CA LYS A 194 -8.46 6.95 -6.18
C LYS A 194 -7.77 5.59 -6.26
N MET A 195 -7.23 5.23 -7.44
CA MET A 195 -6.61 3.92 -7.68
C MET A 195 -5.29 3.71 -6.91
N ALA A 196 -4.67 4.76 -6.38
CA ALA A 196 -3.45 4.63 -5.58
C ALA A 196 -3.69 4.27 -4.09
N GLY A 197 -4.95 4.04 -3.70
CA GLY A 197 -5.33 3.87 -2.30
C GLY A 197 -5.38 5.21 -1.55
N LYS A 198 -5.97 5.22 -0.37
CA LYS A 198 -5.95 6.40 0.51
C LYS A 198 -4.55 6.52 1.09
N VAL A 199 -3.78 7.47 0.58
CA VAL A 199 -2.41 7.75 1.03
C VAL A 199 -2.45 8.91 2.02
N SER A 200 -1.87 8.72 3.22
CA SER A 200 -2.08 9.64 4.35
C SER A 200 -1.01 10.72 4.52
N HIS A 201 0.17 10.58 3.89
CA HIS A 201 1.31 11.47 4.11
C HIS A 201 2.04 11.91 2.85
N ILE A 202 1.75 11.31 1.70
CA ILE A 202 2.39 11.67 0.42
C ILE A 202 1.34 11.68 -0.68
N GLN A 203 1.58 12.48 -1.71
CA GLN A 203 0.77 12.53 -2.92
C GLN A 203 1.65 12.55 -4.15
N TRP A 204 1.06 12.27 -5.31
CA TRP A 204 1.72 12.56 -6.58
C TRP A 204 1.79 14.06 -6.80
N ASP A 205 2.89 14.52 -7.40
CA ASP A 205 2.96 15.87 -7.93
C ASP A 205 1.77 16.10 -8.91
N PRO A 206 1.08 17.25 -8.82
CA PRO A 206 -0.03 17.62 -9.71
C PRO A 206 0.28 17.44 -11.20
N SER A 207 1.54 17.61 -11.62
CA SER A 207 2.03 17.47 -13.00
C SER A 207 2.02 16.03 -13.53
N VAL A 208 2.04 15.02 -12.65
CA VAL A 208 2.10 13.61 -13.05
C VAL A 208 0.79 13.17 -13.68
N GLY A 209 0.83 12.75 -14.94
CA GLY A 209 -0.37 12.28 -15.64
C GLY A 209 -1.00 11.02 -15.03
N ALA A 210 -2.33 10.88 -15.14
CA ALA A 210 -3.11 9.78 -14.56
C ALA A 210 -2.62 8.38 -14.98
N ASN A 211 -2.08 8.23 -16.20
CA ASN A 211 -1.50 6.97 -16.68
C ASN A 211 -0.28 6.53 -15.86
N THR A 212 0.61 7.48 -15.56
CA THR A 212 1.80 7.23 -14.75
C THR A 212 1.39 6.91 -13.32
N ARG A 213 0.44 7.67 -12.75
CA ARG A 213 -0.14 7.42 -11.42
C ARG A 213 -0.73 6.02 -11.30
N PHE A 214 -1.40 5.52 -12.34
CA PHE A 214 -1.94 4.17 -12.36
C PHE A 214 -0.84 3.09 -12.39
N ILE A 215 0.16 3.27 -13.25
CA ILE A 215 1.26 2.30 -13.39
C ILE A 215 2.10 2.22 -12.11
N ARG A 216 2.35 3.38 -11.48
CA ARG A 216 3.19 3.54 -10.29
C ARG A 216 2.39 3.55 -8.99
N ALA A 217 1.11 3.16 -9.02
CA ALA A 217 0.22 3.21 -7.84
C ALA A 217 0.77 2.43 -6.63
N ASP A 218 1.38 1.27 -6.87
CA ASP A 218 1.95 0.44 -5.81
C ASP A 218 3.24 1.01 -5.22
N GLU A 219 4.01 1.74 -6.03
CA GLU A 219 5.19 2.48 -5.59
C GLU A 219 4.79 3.57 -4.58
N LEU A 220 3.78 4.39 -4.91
CA LEU A 220 3.25 5.40 -3.98
C LEU A 220 2.76 4.76 -2.67
N LEU A 221 2.08 3.62 -2.76
CA LEU A 221 1.58 2.94 -1.57
C LEU A 221 2.73 2.45 -0.68
N MET A 222 3.81 1.91 -1.26
CA MET A 222 4.99 1.50 -0.50
C MET A 222 5.69 2.70 0.13
N PHE A 223 5.95 3.76 -0.62
CA PHE A 223 6.55 4.99 -0.11
C PHE A 223 5.70 5.63 0.99
N SER A 224 4.37 5.53 0.92
CA SER A 224 3.50 6.02 1.98
C SER A 224 3.75 5.32 3.30
N LYS A 225 4.06 4.03 3.27
CA LYS A 225 4.36 3.26 4.48
C LYS A 225 5.75 3.58 5.01
N ILE A 226 6.69 3.87 4.12
CA ILE A 226 8.01 4.38 4.51
C ILE A 226 7.87 5.76 5.16
N ALA A 227 7.12 6.68 4.55
CA ALA A 227 6.89 8.01 5.09
C ALA A 227 6.17 7.99 6.46
N GLU A 228 5.16 7.14 6.62
CA GLU A 228 4.49 6.92 7.91
C GLU A 228 5.49 6.47 8.99
N ALA A 229 6.32 5.46 8.69
CA ALA A 229 7.34 4.98 9.62
C ALA A 229 8.41 6.05 9.92
N ASP A 230 8.86 6.78 8.91
CA ASP A 230 9.88 7.84 9.04
C ASP A 230 9.40 9.00 9.91
N ILE A 231 8.14 9.44 9.74
CA ILE A 231 7.51 10.44 10.61
C ILE A 231 7.49 9.96 12.06
N HIS A 232 7.12 8.69 12.29
CA HIS A 232 7.08 8.12 13.63
C HIS A 232 8.48 7.96 14.27
N LEU A 233 9.52 7.70 13.47
CA LEU A 233 10.88 7.54 13.96
C LEU A 233 11.60 8.89 14.18
N SER A 234 11.32 9.87 13.33
CA SER A 234 11.98 11.18 13.36
C SER A 234 11.41 12.12 14.42
N ASN A 235 10.20 11.88 14.94
CA ASN A 235 9.49 12.78 15.86
C ASN A 235 9.33 14.22 15.32
N ASN A 236 9.36 14.42 14.01
CA ASN A 236 9.32 15.73 13.38
C ASN A 236 7.89 16.27 13.19
N ASP A 237 7.04 16.30 14.21
CA ASP A 237 5.70 16.94 14.20
C ASP A 237 4.81 16.61 12.97
N GLY A 238 4.98 15.42 12.37
CA GLY A 238 4.24 15.01 11.17
C GLY A 238 4.94 15.27 9.84
N PHE A 239 6.12 15.88 9.83
CA PHE A 239 6.95 16.10 8.65
C PHE A 239 7.86 14.91 8.36
N VAL A 240 8.06 14.66 7.07
CA VAL A 240 8.99 13.65 6.55
C VAL A 240 10.42 14.16 6.69
N SER A 241 11.38 13.27 7.00
CA SER A 241 12.79 13.61 7.06
C SER A 241 13.32 14.14 5.72
N GLU A 242 14.33 15.02 5.77
CA GLU A 242 14.92 15.64 4.58
C GLU A 242 15.45 14.60 3.59
N GLY A 243 16.13 13.56 4.10
CA GLY A 243 16.66 12.49 3.25
C GLY A 243 15.59 11.70 2.52
N LEU A 244 14.43 11.45 3.14
CA LEU A 244 13.31 10.79 2.46
C LEU A 244 12.59 11.75 1.52
N ARG A 245 12.49 13.04 1.87
CA ARG A 245 11.92 14.08 1.01
C ARG A 245 12.67 14.19 -0.32
N GLU A 246 14.00 14.19 -0.32
CA GLU A 246 14.79 14.18 -1.56
C GLU A 246 14.50 12.96 -2.43
N GLU A 247 14.31 11.79 -1.82
CA GLU A 247 13.95 10.56 -2.54
C GLU A 247 12.53 10.61 -3.13
N LEU A 248 11.58 11.26 -2.46
CA LEU A 248 10.22 11.48 -2.97
C LEU A 248 10.23 12.45 -4.16
N GLU A 249 10.98 13.55 -4.07
CA GLU A 249 11.07 14.57 -5.12
C GLU A 249 11.64 14.00 -6.42
N LYS A 250 12.69 13.15 -6.34
CA LYS A 250 13.24 12.42 -7.50
C LYS A 250 12.22 11.53 -8.23
N ARG A 251 11.08 11.24 -7.60
CA ARG A 251 10.06 10.30 -8.05
C ARG A 251 8.73 10.98 -8.40
N ASP A 252 8.71 12.32 -8.47
CA ASP A 252 7.51 13.14 -8.69
C ASP A 252 6.45 12.95 -7.59
N MET A 253 6.89 12.73 -6.35
CA MET A 253 6.04 12.62 -5.17
C MET A 253 6.30 13.79 -4.23
N GLU A 254 5.24 14.26 -3.59
CA GLU A 254 5.29 15.38 -2.66
C GLU A 254 4.80 14.93 -1.27
N PRO A 255 5.52 15.26 -0.18
CA PRO A 255 5.00 15.06 1.16
C PRO A 255 3.80 15.97 1.41
N LEU A 256 2.75 15.41 2.01
CA LEU A 256 1.59 16.18 2.44
C LEU A 256 1.92 16.92 3.73
N HIS A 257 1.53 18.19 3.79
CA HIS A 257 1.60 18.96 5.03
C HIS A 257 0.70 18.32 6.11
N PRO A 258 1.16 18.30 7.38
CA PRO A 258 0.33 17.91 8.50
C PRO A 258 -0.97 18.72 8.52
N LYS A 259 -2.08 18.10 8.94
CA LYS A 259 -3.37 18.79 9.01
C LYS A 259 -3.35 20.03 9.90
N SER A 260 -2.57 20.01 10.98
CA SER A 260 -2.38 21.14 11.87
C SER A 260 -1.77 22.35 11.14
N ASP A 261 -0.78 22.11 10.29
CA ASP A 261 -0.14 23.15 9.48
C ASP A 261 -1.09 23.70 8.40
N LEU A 262 -1.85 22.80 7.75
CA LEU A 262 -2.89 23.21 6.80
C LEU A 262 -3.97 24.09 7.45
N LEU A 263 -4.43 23.72 8.65
CA LEU A 263 -5.40 24.50 9.42
C LEU A 263 -4.82 25.86 9.84
N LEU A 264 -3.54 25.90 10.21
CA LEU A 264 -2.86 27.14 10.54
C LEU A 264 -2.76 28.05 9.31
N GLN A 265 -2.38 27.52 8.15
CA GLN A 265 -2.34 28.27 6.90
C GLN A 265 -3.73 28.79 6.51
N GLU A 266 -4.77 27.97 6.64
CA GLU A 266 -6.15 28.36 6.38
C GLU A 266 -6.60 29.49 7.33
N TYR A 267 -6.28 29.39 8.62
CA TYR A 267 -6.54 30.44 9.61
C TYR A 267 -5.91 31.78 9.20
N TRP A 268 -4.64 31.77 8.78
CA TRP A 268 -3.96 32.98 8.35
C TRP A 268 -4.52 33.55 7.04
N GLN A 269 -4.90 32.69 6.10
CA GLN A 269 -5.49 33.10 4.82
C GLN A 269 -6.90 33.66 4.98
N SER A 270 -7.72 33.08 5.87
CA SER A 270 -9.07 33.55 6.15
C SER A 270 -9.11 34.71 7.15
N GLY A 271 -7.98 35.06 7.77
CA GLY A 271 -7.95 36.05 8.86
C GLY A 271 -8.68 35.57 10.11
N GLY A 272 -8.77 34.25 10.31
CA GLY A 272 -9.53 33.63 11.39
C GLY A 272 -11.02 33.46 11.09
N ASP A 273 -11.50 33.83 9.90
CA ASP A 273 -12.87 33.59 9.50
C ASP A 273 -13.10 32.07 9.37
N ASN A 274 -14.20 31.56 9.95
CA ASN A 274 -14.51 30.13 10.16
C ASN A 274 -13.71 29.38 11.25
N PHE A 275 -12.90 30.07 12.06
CA PHE A 275 -12.26 29.45 13.22
C PHE A 275 -12.96 29.90 14.51
N GLU A 276 -13.28 28.94 15.37
CA GLU A 276 -13.82 29.22 16.69
C GLU A 276 -12.66 29.38 17.67
N TRP A 277 -12.61 30.52 18.36
CA TRP A 277 -11.66 30.71 19.44
C TRP A 277 -12.11 29.87 20.63
N VAL A 278 -11.37 28.81 20.90
CA VAL A 278 -11.59 27.96 22.08
C VAL A 278 -10.78 28.54 23.22
N GLU A 279 -11.45 28.91 24.31
CA GLU A 279 -10.77 29.40 25.51
C GLU A 279 -9.81 28.33 26.08
N PRO A 280 -8.68 28.72 26.70
CA PRO A 280 -7.69 27.76 27.23
C PRO A 280 -8.24 26.75 28.26
N ASP A 281 -9.36 27.09 28.90
CA ASP A 281 -10.01 26.28 29.95
C ASP A 281 -10.98 25.23 29.38
N GLN A 282 -11.31 25.28 28.08
CA GLN A 282 -12.15 24.28 27.45
C GLN A 282 -11.32 23.06 27.06
N ASP A 283 -11.60 21.91 27.69
CA ASP A 283 -10.94 20.65 27.37
C ASP A 283 -11.30 20.22 25.93
N PRO A 284 -10.31 19.99 25.03
CA PRO A 284 -10.58 19.45 23.69
C PRO A 284 -11.34 18.11 23.73
N ALA A 285 -11.18 17.29 24.78
CA ALA A 285 -11.93 16.06 24.95
C ALA A 285 -13.43 16.30 25.14
N ASP A 286 -13.81 17.35 25.88
CA ASP A 286 -15.21 17.72 26.11
C ASP A 286 -15.87 18.21 24.82
N ILE A 287 -15.13 18.96 23.99
CA ILE A 287 -15.62 19.43 22.68
C ILE A 287 -15.84 18.23 21.74
N LEU A 288 -14.88 17.30 21.69
CA LEU A 288 -15.01 16.08 20.88
C LEU A 288 -16.17 15.20 21.38
N TRP A 289 -16.35 15.10 22.69
CA TRP A 289 -17.45 14.37 23.31
C TRP A 289 -18.80 15.00 22.98
N LYS A 290 -18.93 16.32 23.10
CA LYS A 290 -20.14 17.06 22.69
C LYS A 290 -20.46 16.86 21.21
N LYS A 291 -19.48 17.02 20.31
CA LYS A 291 -19.63 16.75 18.88
C LYS A 291 -20.03 15.30 18.59
N HIS A 292 -19.49 14.34 19.35
CA HIS A 292 -19.84 12.92 19.24
C HIS A 292 -21.28 12.65 19.69
N ILE A 293 -21.74 13.27 20.78
CA ILE A 293 -23.13 13.22 21.25
C ILE A 293 -24.08 13.88 20.26
N GLU A 294 -23.72 15.05 19.72
CA GLU A 294 -24.54 15.79 18.74
C GLU A 294 -24.68 15.01 17.42
N ASN A 295 -23.59 14.42 16.93
CA ASN A 295 -23.61 13.54 15.75
C ASN A 295 -24.45 12.27 16.01
N LYS A 296 -24.45 11.76 17.24
CA LYS A 296 -25.36 10.72 17.71
C LYS A 296 -26.70 11.33 18.16
N LYS A 297 -27.43 11.94 17.23
CA LYS A 297 -28.74 12.60 17.46
C LYS A 297 -29.52 12.02 18.67
N PRO A 298 -29.95 12.83 19.65
CA PRO A 298 -30.76 12.39 20.79
C PRO A 298 -32.19 11.94 20.42
N ASN A 299 -32.57 12.00 19.13
CA ASN A 299 -33.87 11.51 18.67
C ASN A 299 -34.02 9.98 18.71
N LEU A 300 -32.92 9.23 18.90
CA LEU A 300 -32.94 7.78 19.15
C LEU A 300 -33.01 7.43 20.64
N LEU A 301 -32.85 8.41 21.54
CA LEU A 301 -32.75 8.21 22.98
C LEU A 301 -34.07 8.45 23.73
N LYS A 302 -35.15 8.83 23.04
CA LYS A 302 -36.48 9.01 23.66
C LYS A 302 -37.15 7.69 24.11
N GLY A 303 -36.65 6.53 23.68
CA GLY A 303 -37.22 5.22 24.01
C GLY A 303 -36.67 4.58 25.29
N ASP A 304 -35.38 4.73 25.57
CA ASP A 304 -34.65 3.75 26.41
C ASP A 304 -33.98 4.33 27.67
N ILE A 305 -34.21 5.60 28.05
CA ILE A 305 -33.56 6.21 29.22
C ILE A 305 -34.46 6.23 30.49
N LYS A 306 -35.69 5.67 30.44
CA LYS A 306 -36.59 5.62 31.62
C LYS A 306 -35.98 4.93 32.85
N TRP A 307 -34.97 4.09 32.70
CA TRP A 307 -34.31 3.42 33.81
C TRP A 307 -33.38 4.35 34.61
N THR A 308 -32.88 5.44 34.02
CA THR A 308 -32.00 6.39 34.74
C THR A 308 -32.76 7.30 35.68
N ASP A 309 -34.01 7.66 35.38
CA ASP A 309 -34.90 8.40 36.29
C ASP A 309 -35.18 7.63 37.59
N LYS A 310 -35.17 6.28 37.54
CA LYS A 310 -35.30 5.41 38.72
C LYS A 310 -34.06 5.42 39.62
N LEU A 311 -32.88 5.68 39.06
CA LEU A 311 -31.63 5.72 39.84
C LEU A 311 -31.39 7.08 40.48
N ILE A 312 -31.91 8.16 39.88
CA ILE A 312 -31.74 9.53 40.40
C ILE A 312 -32.73 9.82 41.54
N THR A 313 -33.92 9.21 41.52
CA THR A 313 -34.98 9.55 42.47
C THR A 313 -34.91 8.82 43.81
N GLY A 314 -34.10 7.77 43.98
CA GLY A 314 -33.72 7.20 45.28
C GLY A 314 -34.86 6.86 46.27
N VAL A 315 -36.11 6.77 45.81
CA VAL A 315 -37.27 6.53 46.66
C VAL A 315 -38.00 5.31 46.11
N GLU A 316 -37.71 4.15 46.71
CA GLU A 316 -38.65 3.03 46.69
C GLU A 316 -39.95 3.52 47.34
N LYS A 317 -40.99 3.69 46.53
CA LYS A 317 -42.33 3.97 47.04
C LYS A 317 -42.75 2.73 47.85
N PRO A 318 -42.93 2.81 49.18
CA PRO A 318 -43.28 1.64 49.96
C PRO A 318 -44.67 1.15 49.54
N ALA A 319 -44.78 -0.17 49.42
CA ALA A 319 -46.03 -0.85 49.18
C ALA A 319 -46.98 -0.58 50.36
N THR A 320 -47.91 0.35 50.19
CA THR A 320 -49.09 0.42 51.07
C THR A 320 -50.16 -0.49 50.49
N ALA A 321 -50.30 -1.64 51.16
CA ALA A 321 -51.45 -2.50 51.09
C ALA A 321 -52.67 -1.83 51.75
N GLU A 322 -53.82 -2.10 51.14
CA GLU A 322 -55.12 -2.38 51.76
C GLU A 322 -56.09 -1.27 52.23
N HIS A 323 -57.35 -1.54 51.83
CA HIS A 323 -58.66 -1.14 52.39
C HIS A 323 -59.27 0.22 52.02
N ALA A 324 -60.00 0.26 50.90
CA ALA A 324 -61.48 0.22 50.85
C ALA A 324 -61.97 0.37 49.40
#